data_AF-Q0F3L6-F1
#
_entry.id   AF-Q0F3L6-F1
#
_cell.length_a   1.000
_cell.length_b   1.000
_cell.length_c   1.000
_cell.angle_alpha   90.00
_cell.angle_beta   90.00
_cell.angle_gamma   90.00
#
_symmetry.space_group_name_H-M   'P 1'
#
loop_
_entity.id
_entity.type
_entity.pdbx_description
1 polymer ?
#
loop_
_entity_poly.entity_id
_entity_poly.type
_entity_poly.pdbx_seq_one_letter_code
_entity_poly.pdbx_strand_id
1 'polypeptide(L)'
;MAVIVVASCSSAAYAGAERRCQMCHDFTTGENRIGPSLKGIIGRTAGTYPGYEYTFTKYLKGKPWVWTEAKLRRWDNDSERAVREFTHNPAAKTKMPRQAYTGATEDEIINYIQMASQGVKLPPQAGSQVSCKMCHDFVTGKNKIGPSLKGVLGRKAGTYPGYKYKFTKYIKGEPWVWTEEKIRKWDNNSEEAIKEFTGNPEARTLMPPQHRTGSDEDEIISFIKVTSSADADKE
;
A
#
# COMPACT_ATOMS: atom_id res chain seq x y z
N MET A 1 43.62 -12.70 -21.03
CA MET A 1 42.50 -11.75 -20.88
C MET A 1 41.67 -12.20 -19.70
N ALA A 2 41.64 -11.43 -18.61
CA ALA A 2 40.84 -11.74 -17.43
C ALA A 2 39.41 -11.23 -17.64
N VAL A 3 38.43 -12.13 -17.55
CA VAL A 3 37.01 -11.78 -17.63
C VAL A 3 36.60 -11.20 -16.28
N ILE A 4 36.38 -9.89 -16.23
CA ILE A 4 35.78 -9.23 -15.08
C ILE A 4 34.30 -9.58 -15.09
N VAL A 5 33.90 -10.50 -14.20
CA VAL A 5 32.48 -10.71 -13.89
C VAL A 5 32.04 -9.52 -13.06
N VAL A 6 31.38 -8.57 -13.72
CA VAL A 6 30.64 -7.51 -13.03
C VAL A 6 29.46 -8.19 -12.35
N ALA A 7 29.59 -8.43 -11.04
CA ALA A 7 28.47 -8.83 -10.22
C ALA A 7 27.48 -7.67 -10.21
N SER A 8 26.43 -7.79 -11.03
CA SER A 8 25.27 -6.91 -10.97
C SER A 8 24.61 -7.11 -9.60
N CYS A 9 24.95 -6.25 -8.64
CA CYS A 9 24.16 -6.06 -7.43
C CYS A 9 22.78 -5.56 -7.86
N SER A 10 21.89 -6.51 -8.14
CA SER A 10 20.46 -6.23 -8.28
C SER A 10 19.99 -5.86 -6.88
N SER A 11 19.81 -4.56 -6.64
CA SER A 11 19.11 -4.07 -5.46
C SER A 11 17.71 -4.69 -5.48
N ALA A 12 17.50 -5.70 -4.63
CA ALA A 12 16.19 -6.33 -4.44
C ALA A 12 15.16 -5.22 -4.24
N ALA A 13 14.12 -5.17 -5.06
CA ALA A 13 13.35 -3.94 -5.18
C ALA A 13 12.17 -3.82 -4.20
N TYR A 14 12.21 -4.48 -3.02
CA TYR A 14 11.52 -3.97 -1.82
C TYR A 14 12.36 -2.85 -1.18
N ALA A 15 12.88 -1.98 -2.06
CA ALA A 15 13.81 -0.90 -1.81
C ALA A 15 13.09 0.42 -1.60
N GLY A 16 11.84 0.37 -1.12
CA GLY A 16 11.06 1.57 -0.88
C GLY A 16 11.53 2.26 0.40
N ALA A 17 10.79 3.31 0.76
CA ALA A 17 11.12 4.10 1.94
C ALA A 17 10.96 3.33 3.26
N GLU A 18 10.20 2.23 3.28
CA GLU A 18 10.02 1.34 4.43
C GLU A 18 11.33 0.71 4.93
N ARG A 19 12.34 0.56 4.06
CA ARG A 19 13.65 0.03 4.46
C ARG A 19 14.28 0.84 5.58
N ARG A 20 14.10 2.16 5.56
CA ARG A 20 14.62 3.03 6.62
C ARG A 20 13.93 2.73 7.94
N CYS A 21 12.64 2.42 7.91
CA CYS A 21 11.89 1.98 9.07
C CYS A 21 12.36 0.60 9.56
N GLN A 22 12.65 -0.34 8.64
CA GLN A 22 13.11 -1.70 8.97
C GLN A 22 14.46 -1.75 9.72
N MET A 23 15.30 -0.71 9.57
CA MET A 23 16.54 -0.60 10.35
C MET A 23 16.26 -0.51 11.85
N CYS A 24 15.15 0.12 12.23
CA CYS A 24 14.79 0.35 13.62
C CYS A 24 13.62 -0.50 14.09
N HIS A 25 12.78 -0.99 13.19
CA HIS A 25 11.51 -1.65 13.51
C HIS A 25 11.41 -3.01 12.82
N ASP A 26 10.76 -3.94 13.50
CA ASP A 26 10.29 -5.17 12.87
C ASP A 26 8.86 -5.01 12.34
N PHE A 27 8.53 -5.70 11.26
CA PHE A 27 7.19 -5.72 10.67
C PHE A 27 6.57 -7.13 10.65
N THR A 28 7.33 -8.17 10.98
CA THR A 28 6.99 -9.56 10.63
C THR A 28 6.98 -10.49 11.83
N THR A 29 8.06 -10.53 12.61
CA THR A 29 8.23 -11.48 13.73
C THR A 29 7.50 -11.03 14.98
N GLY A 30 7.34 -9.71 15.16
CA GLY A 30 6.90 -9.09 16.40
C GLY A 30 8.05 -8.69 17.33
N GLU A 31 9.30 -8.74 16.87
CA GLU A 31 10.45 -8.40 17.70
C GLU A 31 10.56 -6.89 17.96
N ASN A 32 10.96 -6.53 19.19
CA ASN A 32 11.43 -5.18 19.46
C ASN A 32 12.87 -5.04 18.97
N ARG A 33 13.17 -3.94 18.29
CA ARG A 33 14.52 -3.56 17.83
C ARG A 33 14.90 -2.24 18.50
N ILE A 34 15.51 -1.32 17.77
CA ILE A 34 15.73 0.07 18.23
C ILE A 34 14.38 0.71 18.61
N GLY A 35 13.36 0.47 17.78
CA GLY A 35 11.95 0.80 18.00
C GLY A 35 11.10 -0.44 18.30
N PRO A 36 9.83 -0.25 18.71
CA PRO A 36 8.89 -1.36 18.89
C PRO A 36 8.51 -1.99 17.55
N SER A 37 8.03 -3.22 17.53
CA SER A 37 7.49 -3.81 16.28
C SER A 37 6.31 -2.99 15.74
N LEU A 38 6.27 -2.81 14.43
CA LEU A 38 5.17 -2.18 13.69
C LEU A 38 4.13 -3.20 13.21
N LYS A 39 4.36 -4.51 13.44
CA LYS A 39 3.37 -5.55 13.16
C LYS A 39 2.08 -5.28 13.93
N GLY A 40 0.97 -5.15 13.22
CA GLY A 40 -0.35 -4.90 13.83
C GLY A 40 -0.43 -3.55 14.54
N ILE A 41 0.24 -2.52 14.03
CA ILE A 41 0.21 -1.18 14.66
C ILE A 41 -1.11 -0.46 14.39
N ILE A 42 -1.75 -0.65 13.24
CA ILE A 42 -3.04 -0.01 12.95
C ILE A 42 -4.10 -0.52 13.95
N GLY A 43 -4.81 0.41 14.60
CA GLY A 43 -5.78 0.12 15.65
C GLY A 43 -5.17 -0.13 17.03
N ARG A 44 -3.85 -0.21 17.16
CA ARG A 44 -3.20 -0.43 18.45
C ARG A 44 -3.15 0.86 19.28
N THR A 45 -3.33 0.72 20.59
CA THR A 45 -3.13 1.83 21.53
C THR A 45 -1.64 2.19 21.61
N ALA A 46 -1.32 3.49 21.58
CA ALA A 46 0.05 3.95 21.63
C ALA A 46 0.70 3.62 22.96
N GLY A 47 1.95 3.14 22.91
CA GLY A 47 2.72 2.82 24.11
C GLY A 47 2.42 1.45 24.71
N THR A 48 1.65 0.59 24.03
CA THR A 48 1.21 -0.69 24.59
C THR A 48 1.85 -1.92 23.96
N TYR A 49 2.81 -1.77 23.04
CA TYR A 49 3.49 -2.95 22.48
C TYR A 49 4.34 -3.63 23.57
N PRO A 50 4.18 -4.95 23.81
CA PRO A 50 4.85 -5.64 24.92
C PRO A 50 6.37 -5.50 24.86
N GLY A 51 6.99 -5.34 26.04
CA GLY A 51 8.45 -5.37 26.19
C GLY A 51 9.20 -4.18 25.58
N TYR A 52 8.52 -3.09 25.22
CA TYR A 52 9.18 -1.86 24.74
C TYR A 52 8.97 -0.70 25.70
N GLU A 53 10.03 0.03 26.01
CA GLU A 53 9.98 1.20 26.90
C GLU A 53 9.76 2.51 26.13
N TYR A 54 8.57 3.08 26.31
CA TYR A 54 8.16 4.31 25.65
C TYR A 54 8.50 5.54 26.51
N THR A 55 9.27 6.47 25.96
CA THR A 55 9.64 7.70 26.68
C THR A 55 8.52 8.71 26.78
N PHE A 56 7.52 8.67 25.89
CA PHE A 56 6.46 9.66 25.85
C PHE A 56 5.37 9.42 26.91
N THR A 57 5.26 8.20 27.46
CA THR A 57 4.14 7.81 28.33
C THR A 57 4.07 8.64 29.60
N LYS A 58 5.22 9.07 30.14
CA LYS A 58 5.28 9.97 31.30
C LYS A 58 4.70 11.37 31.07
N TYR A 59 4.45 11.76 29.81
CA TYR A 59 3.87 13.06 29.46
C TYR A 59 2.36 12.97 29.19
N LEU A 60 1.77 11.77 29.18
CA LEU A 60 0.35 11.57 28.97
C LEU A 60 -0.44 12.08 30.18
N LYS A 61 -1.38 13.00 29.94
CA LYS A 61 -2.33 13.50 30.96
C LYS A 61 -3.69 12.80 30.90
N GLY A 62 -3.84 11.80 30.03
CA GLY A 62 -5.09 11.10 29.78
C GLY A 62 -4.86 9.80 29.02
N LYS A 63 -5.92 9.26 28.39
CA LYS A 63 -5.81 8.01 27.61
C LYS A 63 -4.82 8.19 26.44
N PRO A 64 -3.95 7.19 26.17
CA PRO A 64 -3.12 7.22 24.97
C PRO A 64 -3.98 7.24 23.71
N TRP A 65 -3.41 7.70 22.60
CA TRP A 65 -4.09 7.63 21.31
C TRP A 65 -4.12 6.22 20.75
N VAL A 66 -5.04 5.96 19.83
CA VAL A 66 -5.02 4.79 18.94
C VAL A 66 -4.33 5.15 17.63
N TRP A 67 -3.49 4.25 17.12
CA TRP A 67 -2.83 4.41 15.84
C TRP A 67 -3.81 4.25 14.68
N THR A 68 -4.00 5.33 13.93
CA THR A 68 -4.72 5.35 12.67
C THR A 68 -3.76 5.76 11.56
N GLU A 69 -4.11 5.53 10.30
CA GLU A 69 -3.34 6.04 9.16
C GLU A 69 -3.06 7.54 9.31
N ALA A 70 -4.07 8.34 9.66
CA ALA A 70 -3.91 9.78 9.83
C ALA A 70 -2.89 10.15 10.93
N LYS A 71 -2.80 9.37 12.01
CA LYS A 71 -1.81 9.60 13.07
C LYS A 71 -0.42 9.11 12.70
N LEU A 72 -0.33 8.00 11.96
CA LEU A 72 0.96 7.54 11.42
C LEU A 72 1.54 8.58 10.46
N ARG A 73 0.75 9.15 9.56
CA ARG A 73 1.22 10.22 8.66
C ARG A 73 1.78 11.43 9.39
N ARG A 74 1.05 11.92 10.42
CA ARG A 74 1.57 13.01 11.28
C ARG A 74 2.88 12.63 11.96
N TRP A 75 2.99 11.39 12.42
CA TRP A 75 4.16 10.86 13.12
C TRP A 75 5.37 10.65 12.20
N ASP A 76 5.15 10.15 10.98
CA ASP A 76 6.18 9.91 9.97
C ASP A 76 6.73 11.23 9.43
N ASN A 77 5.89 12.27 9.30
CA ASN A 77 6.38 13.59 8.94
C ASN A 77 7.28 14.20 10.04
N ASP A 78 6.78 14.26 11.26
CA ASP A 78 7.44 14.94 12.38
C ASP A 78 7.01 14.33 13.72
N SER A 79 7.72 13.27 14.11
CA SER A 79 7.47 12.52 15.34
C SER A 79 7.57 13.38 16.61
N GLU A 80 8.45 14.39 16.61
CA GLU A 80 8.60 15.32 17.74
C GLU A 80 7.41 16.26 17.87
N ARG A 81 6.93 16.81 16.76
CA ARG A 81 5.72 17.63 16.75
C ARG A 81 4.50 16.78 17.10
N ALA A 82 4.37 15.61 16.47
CA ALA A 82 3.24 14.71 16.67
C ALA A 82 3.14 14.23 18.13
N VAL A 83 4.25 13.87 18.78
CA VAL A 83 4.19 13.42 20.19
C VAL A 83 3.73 14.53 21.13
N ARG A 84 4.13 15.79 20.89
CA ARG A 84 3.66 16.94 21.68
C ARG A 84 2.17 17.21 21.47
N GLU A 85 1.72 17.12 20.23
CA GLU A 85 0.30 17.25 19.87
C GLU A 85 -0.53 16.14 20.52
N PHE A 86 -0.16 14.87 20.33
CA PHE A 86 -0.97 13.73 20.79
C PHE A 86 -1.03 13.62 22.31
N THR A 87 0.03 14.03 23.01
CA THR A 87 0.08 14.08 24.47
C THR A 87 -0.52 15.37 25.05
N HIS A 88 -0.82 16.37 24.21
CA HIS A 88 -1.17 17.74 24.62
C HIS A 88 -0.13 18.34 25.60
N ASN A 89 1.15 18.04 25.35
CA ASN A 89 2.25 18.43 26.22
C ASN A 89 3.44 18.93 25.39
N PRO A 90 3.76 20.24 25.45
CA PRO A 90 4.86 20.81 24.66
C PRO A 90 6.24 20.29 25.07
N ALA A 91 6.38 19.68 26.25
CA ALA A 91 7.64 19.09 26.72
C ALA A 91 7.79 17.61 26.36
N ALA A 92 6.78 16.99 25.71
CA ALA A 92 6.84 15.58 25.35
C ALA A 92 7.99 15.29 24.37
N LYS A 93 8.59 14.11 24.55
CA LYS A 93 9.75 13.65 23.77
C LYS A 93 9.50 12.24 23.25
N THR A 94 10.11 11.94 22.11
CA THR A 94 10.16 10.60 21.50
C THR A 94 11.61 10.19 21.26
N LYS A 95 11.87 8.88 21.18
CA LYS A 95 13.17 8.32 20.75
C LYS A 95 13.26 8.22 19.21
N MET A 96 12.13 8.27 18.51
CA MET A 96 12.11 8.16 17.05
C MET A 96 12.53 9.50 16.42
N PRO A 97 13.63 9.54 15.65
CA PRO A 97 14.03 10.75 14.96
C PRO A 97 13.00 11.14 13.89
N ARG A 98 12.96 12.42 13.53
CA ARG A 98 12.12 12.92 12.45
C ARG A 98 12.43 12.21 11.13
N GLN A 99 11.41 11.65 10.47
CA GLN A 99 11.59 10.99 9.18
C GLN A 99 11.29 11.91 7.98
N ALA A 100 10.45 12.94 8.15
CA ALA A 100 10.10 13.91 7.12
C ALA A 100 9.47 13.31 5.85
N TYR A 101 8.78 12.17 5.98
CA TYR A 101 8.05 11.59 4.86
C TYR A 101 6.74 12.33 4.59
N THR A 102 6.41 12.47 3.31
CA THR A 102 5.13 13.00 2.80
C THR A 102 4.80 12.41 1.43
N GLY A 103 3.54 12.52 1.02
CA GLY A 103 3.10 12.24 -0.34
C GLY A 103 3.31 10.77 -0.75
N ALA A 104 3.65 10.54 -2.02
CA ALA A 104 3.73 9.19 -2.58
C ALA A 104 4.68 8.26 -1.82
N THR A 105 5.81 8.78 -1.32
CA THR A 105 6.77 7.98 -0.55
C THR A 105 6.21 7.58 0.82
N GLU A 106 5.46 8.46 1.47
CA GLU A 106 4.77 8.15 2.73
C GLU A 106 3.63 7.14 2.49
N ASP A 107 2.89 7.28 1.39
CA ASP A 107 1.86 6.33 1.00
C ASP A 107 2.41 4.91 0.90
N GLU A 108 3.62 4.73 0.35
CA GLU A 108 4.26 3.42 0.26
C GLU A 108 4.57 2.82 1.64
N ILE A 109 5.08 3.63 2.57
CA ILE A 109 5.35 3.20 3.95
C ILE A 109 4.05 2.80 4.65
N ILE A 110 3.02 3.65 4.56
CA ILE A 110 1.71 3.42 5.19
C ILE A 110 1.07 2.13 4.65
N ASN A 111 1.12 1.90 3.35
CA ASN A 111 0.59 0.66 2.77
C ASN A 111 1.36 -0.56 3.26
N TYR A 112 2.69 -0.47 3.35
CA TYR A 112 3.51 -1.55 3.88
C TYR A 112 3.13 -1.87 5.33
N ILE A 113 2.94 -0.84 6.17
CA ILE A 113 2.45 -0.96 7.54
C ILE A 113 1.06 -1.63 7.58
N GLN A 114 0.14 -1.24 6.69
CA GLN A 114 -1.21 -1.81 6.62
C GLN A 114 -1.17 -3.29 6.25
N MET A 115 -0.43 -3.66 5.20
CA MET A 115 -0.25 -5.06 4.80
C MET A 115 0.37 -5.89 5.92
N ALA A 116 1.44 -5.39 6.56
CA ALA A 116 2.07 -6.03 7.71
C ALA A 116 1.09 -6.21 8.88
N SER A 117 0.24 -5.21 9.12
CA SER A 117 -0.75 -5.24 10.19
C SER A 117 -1.89 -6.23 9.93
N GLN A 118 -2.20 -6.50 8.67
CA GLN A 118 -3.21 -7.48 8.25
C GLN A 118 -2.64 -8.91 8.15
N GLY A 119 -1.37 -9.13 8.53
CA GLY A 119 -0.74 -10.45 8.48
C GLY A 119 -0.45 -10.94 7.06
N VAL A 120 -0.50 -10.05 6.06
CA VAL A 120 -0.14 -10.37 4.68
C VAL A 120 1.36 -10.66 4.63
N LYS A 121 1.75 -11.80 4.06
CA LYS A 121 3.15 -12.15 3.85
C LYS A 121 3.77 -11.20 2.83
N LEU A 122 4.55 -10.24 3.32
CA LEU A 122 5.27 -9.26 2.51
C LEU A 122 6.37 -9.98 1.73
N PRO A 123 6.47 -9.84 0.40
CA PRO A 123 7.50 -10.55 -0.34
C PRO A 123 8.89 -9.97 -0.05
N PRO A 124 9.95 -10.76 -0.32
CA PRO A 124 11.33 -10.35 -0.09
C PRO A 124 11.91 -9.41 -1.17
N GLN A 125 11.25 -9.22 -2.32
CA GLN A 125 11.67 -8.33 -3.43
C GLN A 125 10.50 -7.49 -3.93
N ALA A 126 10.77 -6.43 -4.72
CA ALA A 126 9.76 -5.48 -5.23
C ALA A 126 8.45 -6.16 -5.45
N GLY A 127 7.44 -5.71 -4.74
CA GLY A 127 6.15 -6.29 -4.95
C GLY A 127 5.75 -6.17 -6.41
N SER A 128 5.17 -7.24 -6.93
CA SER A 128 4.56 -7.38 -8.25
C SER A 128 3.80 -6.14 -8.74
N GLN A 129 3.24 -5.34 -7.84
CA GLN A 129 2.54 -4.07 -8.10
C GLN A 129 3.41 -2.92 -8.65
N VAL A 130 4.75 -2.99 -8.60
CA VAL A 130 5.62 -1.87 -9.00
C VAL A 130 5.39 -1.46 -10.45
N SER A 131 5.23 -2.43 -11.36
CA SER A 131 4.92 -2.12 -12.77
C SER A 131 3.54 -1.48 -12.91
N CYS A 132 2.56 -1.91 -12.11
CA CYS A 132 1.21 -1.36 -12.12
C CYS A 132 1.19 0.10 -11.64
N LYS A 133 2.01 0.45 -10.64
CA LYS A 133 2.11 1.80 -10.06
C LYS A 133 2.61 2.86 -11.04
N MET A 134 3.31 2.48 -12.11
CA MET A 134 3.72 3.40 -13.17
C MET A 134 2.49 3.99 -13.87
N CYS A 135 1.49 3.14 -14.12
CA CYS A 135 0.29 3.52 -14.85
C CYS A 135 -0.89 3.84 -13.93
N HIS A 136 -0.94 3.29 -12.73
CA HIS A 136 -2.09 3.37 -11.83
C HIS A 136 -1.71 3.93 -10.46
N ASP A 137 -2.68 4.57 -9.80
CA ASP A 137 -2.60 4.93 -8.40
C ASP A 137 -3.50 3.99 -7.59
N PHE A 138 -3.04 3.52 -6.44
CA PHE A 138 -3.81 2.63 -5.58
C PHE A 138 -4.33 3.31 -4.31
N VAL A 139 -3.92 4.54 -4.02
CA VAL A 139 -3.97 5.09 -2.65
C VAL A 139 -4.66 6.44 -2.60
N THR A 140 -4.18 7.38 -3.41
CA THR A 140 -4.65 8.77 -3.41
C THR A 140 -5.94 8.94 -4.20
N GLY A 141 -6.25 7.99 -5.08
CA GLY A 141 -7.36 8.09 -6.02
C GLY A 141 -7.03 8.86 -7.29
N LYS A 142 -5.77 9.25 -7.50
CA LYS A 142 -5.36 10.05 -8.66
C LYS A 142 -5.35 9.21 -9.94
N ASN A 143 -5.97 9.71 -11.01
CA ASN A 143 -5.81 9.12 -12.34
C ASN A 143 -4.39 9.39 -12.89
N LYS A 144 -3.79 8.37 -13.49
CA LYS A 144 -2.47 8.41 -14.13
C LYS A 144 -2.63 8.04 -15.61
N ILE A 145 -1.72 7.26 -16.18
CA ILE A 145 -1.87 6.68 -17.53
C ILE A 145 -3.15 5.85 -17.58
N GLY A 146 -3.38 5.04 -16.55
CA GLY A 146 -4.61 4.32 -16.26
C GLY A 146 -5.46 4.99 -15.17
N PRO A 147 -6.71 4.52 -14.97
CA PRO A 147 -7.55 4.98 -13.86
C PRO A 147 -6.94 4.58 -12.51
N SER A 148 -7.34 5.24 -11.42
CA SER A 148 -6.95 4.73 -10.09
C SER A 148 -7.56 3.35 -9.82
N LEU A 149 -6.77 2.49 -9.19
CA LEU A 149 -7.17 1.18 -8.69
C LEU A 149 -7.62 1.21 -7.22
N LYS A 150 -7.58 2.39 -6.58
CA LYS A 150 -8.14 2.58 -5.24
C LYS A 150 -9.61 2.16 -5.24
N GLY A 151 -10.01 1.22 -4.38
CA GLY A 151 -11.39 0.75 -4.30
C GLY A 151 -11.89 0.10 -5.59
N VAL A 152 -11.01 -0.60 -6.34
CA VAL A 152 -11.41 -1.23 -7.60
C VAL A 152 -12.26 -2.48 -7.38
N LEU A 153 -12.02 -3.24 -6.31
CA LEU A 153 -12.83 -4.42 -5.99
C LEU A 153 -14.28 -4.02 -5.73
N GLY A 154 -15.22 -4.69 -6.41
CA GLY A 154 -16.65 -4.39 -6.34
C GLY A 154 -17.10 -3.22 -7.23
N ARG A 155 -16.20 -2.49 -7.87
CA ARG A 155 -16.56 -1.38 -8.76
C ARG A 155 -16.99 -1.87 -10.14
N LYS A 156 -17.99 -1.21 -10.74
CA LYS A 156 -18.37 -1.43 -12.14
C LYS A 156 -17.24 -0.99 -13.10
N ALA A 157 -17.03 -1.75 -14.17
CA ALA A 157 -15.99 -1.45 -15.13
C ALA A 157 -16.25 -0.13 -15.86
N GLY A 158 -15.20 0.67 -16.04
CA GLY A 158 -15.29 1.93 -16.77
C GLY A 158 -15.96 3.08 -16.01
N THR A 159 -16.09 2.98 -14.67
CA THR A 159 -16.84 3.98 -13.87
C THR A 159 -15.98 4.80 -12.90
N TYR A 160 -14.65 4.68 -12.91
CA TYR A 160 -13.83 5.48 -12.00
C TYR A 160 -13.90 6.98 -12.38
N PRO A 161 -14.21 7.90 -11.43
CA PRO A 161 -14.42 9.30 -11.74
C PRO A 161 -13.23 9.96 -12.46
N GLY A 162 -13.55 10.80 -13.44
CA GLY A 162 -12.56 11.63 -14.14
C GLY A 162 -11.62 10.89 -15.10
N TYR A 163 -11.79 9.57 -15.30
CA TYR A 163 -11.01 8.82 -16.29
C TYR A 163 -11.81 8.57 -17.57
N LYS A 164 -11.19 8.81 -18.73
CA LYS A 164 -11.82 8.63 -20.05
C LYS A 164 -11.55 7.22 -20.59
N TYR A 165 -12.50 6.33 -20.40
CA TYR A 165 -12.40 4.95 -20.87
C TYR A 165 -12.70 4.83 -22.36
N LYS A 166 -11.77 4.23 -23.13
CA LYS A 166 -11.99 3.93 -24.55
C LYS A 166 -12.81 2.67 -24.79
N PHE A 167 -12.79 1.72 -23.84
CA PHE A 167 -13.42 0.42 -24.02
C PHE A 167 -14.92 0.40 -23.75
N THR A 168 -15.46 1.41 -23.05
CA THR A 168 -16.87 1.44 -22.64
C THR A 168 -17.83 1.41 -23.82
N LYS A 169 -17.40 1.91 -25.00
CA LYS A 169 -18.15 1.79 -26.26
C LYS A 169 -18.43 0.35 -26.70
N TYR A 170 -17.70 -0.65 -26.16
CA TYR A 170 -17.91 -2.06 -26.47
C TYR A 170 -18.90 -2.74 -25.53
N ILE A 171 -19.31 -2.09 -24.45
CA ILE A 171 -20.26 -2.63 -23.47
C ILE A 171 -21.68 -2.38 -23.99
N LYS A 172 -22.42 -3.44 -24.31
CA LYS A 172 -23.80 -3.37 -24.83
C LYS A 172 -24.90 -3.56 -23.77
N GLY A 173 -24.52 -3.80 -22.52
CA GLY A 173 -25.42 -4.02 -21.39
C GLY A 173 -24.85 -3.49 -20.09
N GLU A 174 -25.16 -4.14 -18.96
CA GLU A 174 -24.56 -3.76 -17.68
C GLU A 174 -23.03 -4.00 -17.68
N PRO A 175 -22.23 -3.02 -17.25
CA PRO A 175 -20.79 -3.23 -17.07
C PRO A 175 -20.53 -4.35 -16.06
N TRP A 176 -19.47 -5.13 -16.29
CA TRP A 176 -19.07 -6.12 -15.30
C TRP A 176 -18.57 -5.46 -14.01
N VAL A 177 -18.65 -6.19 -12.91
CA VAL A 177 -18.07 -5.80 -11.62
C VAL A 177 -16.67 -6.41 -11.50
N TRP A 178 -15.72 -5.63 -11.00
CA TRP A 178 -14.37 -6.10 -10.70
C TRP A 178 -14.36 -7.00 -9.47
N THR A 179 -14.41 -8.30 -9.71
CA THR A 179 -14.13 -9.33 -8.70
C THR A 179 -12.66 -9.71 -8.74
N GLU A 180 -12.18 -10.41 -7.72
CA GLU A 180 -10.84 -10.99 -7.72
C GLU A 180 -10.60 -11.85 -8.97
N GLU A 181 -11.53 -12.74 -9.30
CA GLU A 181 -11.45 -13.59 -10.50
C GLU A 181 -11.29 -12.78 -11.80
N LYS A 182 -12.04 -11.68 -11.94
CA LYS A 182 -11.94 -10.84 -13.14
C LYS A 182 -10.65 -10.03 -13.19
N ILE A 183 -10.14 -9.59 -12.04
CA ILE A 183 -8.82 -8.95 -11.97
C ILE A 183 -7.74 -9.95 -12.39
N ARG A 184 -7.81 -11.21 -11.95
CA ARG A 184 -6.86 -12.25 -12.37
C ARG A 184 -6.84 -12.46 -13.89
N LYS A 185 -8.01 -12.69 -14.47
CA LYS A 185 -8.14 -12.81 -15.94
C LYS A 185 -7.58 -11.59 -16.68
N TRP A 186 -7.86 -10.40 -16.16
CA TRP A 186 -7.42 -9.14 -16.75
C TRP A 186 -5.91 -8.92 -16.64
N ASP A 187 -5.30 -9.25 -15.50
CA ASP A 187 -3.87 -9.09 -15.25
C ASP A 187 -3.05 -10.13 -16.03
N ASN A 188 -3.57 -11.35 -16.23
CA ASN A 188 -2.92 -12.30 -17.14
C ASN A 188 -2.95 -11.79 -18.58
N ASN A 189 -4.15 -11.56 -19.13
CA ASN A 189 -4.30 -11.11 -20.53
C ASN A 189 -5.51 -10.18 -20.70
N SER A 190 -5.26 -8.88 -20.59
CA SER A 190 -6.27 -7.83 -20.71
C SER A 190 -6.93 -7.78 -22.10
N GLU A 191 -6.21 -8.14 -23.17
CA GLU A 191 -6.72 -8.13 -24.54
C GLU A 191 -7.68 -9.29 -24.85
N GLU A 192 -7.47 -10.43 -24.20
CA GLU A 192 -8.44 -11.55 -24.24
C GLU A 192 -9.59 -11.30 -23.28
N ALA A 193 -9.30 -10.89 -22.04
CA ALA A 193 -10.29 -10.64 -21.01
C ALA A 193 -11.32 -9.58 -21.45
N ILE A 194 -10.90 -8.51 -22.13
CA ILE A 194 -11.85 -7.50 -22.62
C ILE A 194 -12.82 -8.07 -23.66
N LYS A 195 -12.38 -8.97 -24.54
CA LYS A 195 -13.23 -9.61 -25.55
C LYS A 195 -14.24 -10.53 -24.88
N GLU A 196 -13.79 -11.32 -23.91
CA GLU A 196 -14.65 -12.17 -23.07
C GLU A 196 -15.69 -11.32 -22.32
N PHE A 197 -15.26 -10.28 -21.60
CA PHE A 197 -16.14 -9.50 -20.73
C PHE A 197 -17.17 -8.67 -21.49
N THR A 198 -16.85 -8.26 -22.73
CA THR A 198 -17.78 -7.51 -23.58
C THR A 198 -18.57 -8.39 -24.54
N GLY A 199 -18.18 -9.66 -24.72
CA GLY A 199 -18.69 -10.53 -25.78
C GLY A 199 -18.38 -10.02 -27.19
N ASN A 200 -17.38 -9.14 -27.34
CA ASN A 200 -17.05 -8.50 -28.61
C ASN A 200 -15.61 -8.83 -29.04
N PRO A 201 -15.41 -9.58 -30.15
CA PRO A 201 -14.07 -9.94 -30.62
C PRO A 201 -13.22 -8.73 -31.06
N GLU A 202 -13.87 -7.61 -31.40
CA GLU A 202 -13.23 -6.35 -31.79
C GLU A 202 -12.97 -5.40 -30.62
N ALA A 203 -13.26 -5.83 -29.38
CA ALA A 203 -12.95 -5.04 -28.21
C ALA A 203 -11.43 -4.84 -28.06
N ARG A 204 -11.04 -3.64 -27.63
CA ARG A 204 -9.65 -3.23 -27.42
C ARG A 204 -9.51 -2.44 -26.12
N THR A 205 -8.37 -2.61 -25.46
CA THR A 205 -7.98 -1.91 -24.23
C THR A 205 -6.67 -1.15 -24.45
N LEU A 206 -6.39 -0.16 -23.60
CA LEU A 206 -5.11 0.53 -23.57
C LEU A 206 -4.10 -0.14 -22.64
N MET A 207 -4.57 -1.00 -21.74
CA MET A 207 -3.69 -1.77 -20.86
C MET A 207 -3.19 -2.99 -21.63
N PRO A 208 -1.89 -3.12 -21.90
CA PRO A 208 -1.36 -4.31 -22.57
C PRO A 208 -1.43 -5.53 -21.64
N PRO A 209 -1.34 -6.76 -22.18
CA PRO A 209 -1.25 -7.97 -21.37
C PRO A 209 -0.10 -7.87 -20.36
N GLN A 210 -0.33 -8.26 -19.10
CA GLN A 210 0.72 -8.21 -18.08
C GLN A 210 1.31 -9.59 -17.76
N HIS A 211 0.66 -10.68 -18.19
CA HIS A 211 1.09 -12.06 -17.98
C HIS A 211 1.38 -12.40 -16.51
N ARG A 212 0.62 -11.77 -15.61
CA ARG A 212 0.71 -11.98 -14.16
C ARG A 212 -0.06 -13.23 -13.79
N THR A 213 0.56 -14.12 -13.03
CA THR A 213 -0.05 -15.38 -12.58
C THR A 213 0.54 -15.83 -11.24
N GLY A 214 -0.15 -16.74 -10.55
CA GLY A 214 0.34 -17.39 -9.33
C GLY A 214 0.65 -16.41 -8.21
N SER A 215 1.77 -16.62 -7.51
CA SER A 215 2.14 -15.82 -6.34
C SER A 215 2.35 -14.32 -6.63
N ASP A 216 2.74 -13.99 -7.86
CA ASP A 216 2.93 -12.61 -8.31
C ASP A 216 1.57 -11.90 -8.42
N GLU A 217 0.58 -12.56 -9.00
CA GLU A 217 -0.80 -12.05 -9.08
C GLU A 217 -1.49 -12.00 -7.71
N ASP A 218 -1.24 -12.99 -6.84
CA ASP A 218 -1.76 -13.03 -5.47
C ASP A 218 -1.34 -11.81 -4.65
N GLU A 219 -0.10 -11.34 -4.86
CA GLU A 219 0.39 -10.14 -4.18
C GLU A 219 -0.31 -8.87 -4.70
N ILE A 220 -0.45 -8.70 -6.03
CA ILE A 220 -1.18 -7.57 -6.62
C ILE A 220 -2.60 -7.50 -6.05
N ILE A 221 -3.29 -8.63 -6.00
CA ILE A 221 -4.66 -8.72 -5.49
C ILE A 221 -4.71 -8.42 -3.99
N SER A 222 -3.76 -8.93 -3.21
CA SER A 222 -3.65 -8.61 -1.79
C SER A 222 -3.47 -7.10 -1.57
N PHE A 223 -2.62 -6.47 -2.38
CA PHE A 223 -2.42 -5.02 -2.35
C PHE A 223 -3.70 -4.24 -2.72
N ILE A 224 -4.43 -4.69 -3.74
CA ILE A 224 -5.73 -4.13 -4.12
C ILE A 224 -6.74 -4.28 -2.98
N LYS A 225 -6.78 -5.42 -2.29
CA LYS A 225 -7.69 -5.66 -1.15
C LYS A 225 -7.41 -4.70 0.00
N VAL A 226 -6.14 -4.54 0.37
CA VAL A 226 -5.73 -3.61 1.44
C VAL A 226 -6.15 -2.18 1.10
N THR A 227 -5.81 -1.73 -0.11
CA THR A 227 -6.09 -0.36 -0.56
C THR A 227 -7.57 -0.10 -0.86
N SER A 228 -8.38 -1.15 -1.05
CA SER A 228 -9.84 -1.05 -1.24
C SER A 228 -10.62 -1.14 0.08
N SER A 229 -10.07 -1.74 1.13
CA SER A 229 -10.73 -1.91 2.44
C SER A 229 -10.47 -0.76 3.42
N ALA A 230 -9.37 0.00 3.24
CA ALA A 230 -8.98 1.10 4.13
C ALA A 230 -10.00 2.27 4.24
N ASP A 231 -11.04 2.29 3.40
CA ASP A 231 -12.09 3.33 3.40
C ASP A 231 -13.50 2.79 3.73
N ALA A 232 -13.68 1.49 3.99
CA ALA A 232 -14.99 0.95 4.38
C ALA A 232 -15.44 1.41 5.78
N ASP A 233 -14.52 1.90 6.61
CA ASP A 233 -14.78 2.38 7.97
C ASP A 233 -15.00 3.91 8.05
N LYS A 234 -15.35 4.56 6.93
CA LYS A 234 -15.61 6.02 6.86
C LYS A 234 -17.08 6.40 6.65
N GLU A 235 -18.01 5.47 6.84
CA GLU A 235 -19.43 5.78 7.03
C GLU A 235 -19.80 5.84 8.53
#